data_AF-A0A7K6Z188-F1
#
_entry.id   AF-A0A7K6Z188-F1
#
_cell.length_a   1.000
_cell.length_b   1.000
_cell.length_c   1.000
_cell.angle_alpha   90.00
_cell.angle_beta   90.00
_cell.angle_gamma   90.00
#
_symmetry.space_group_name_H-M   'P 1'
#
loop_
_entity.id
_entity.type
_entity.pdbx_description
1 polymer ?
#
loop_
_entity_poly.entity_id
_entity_poly.type
_entity_poly.pdbx_seq_one_letter_code
_entity_poly.pdbx_strand_id
1 'polypeptide(L)'
;QVPTRWIRPLEVGQSHVVGEEVTVTLLDSNHCPGSVMFLFEGAFGTILYTGDFRYASAMQGEPALRGRHIDRLYLDNTHCHPHRHLPSRQHATRQAAHLIRAHPQHHVVIGVYSLGKETLLVDLALEFRTWVVVSPWRLEQMRLLELPDVFTTEEGAGWIRAVDVAEIRSDTLVSWNMLHPTIAIIPTGRPMKVTHPNIHPIPYSDHSSFSELCEFVKWLKPCSVIPIVRGSVCQAYFQKYLSSAPQTLPDLRMPKPAKESGQQQSKRKGQEPMCLLKRAARCPVPRGVVYESPEKYTEKSEDFMGVKVTQQNCCESAFCSKEGCACYHMGKEKGKAELSGEQPGEARAASAVSQAPLSDEHFLTGFAEQYLLTPLNVLKQNSSQKFDKLVEDFFRRGEAS
;
A
#
# COMPACT_ATOMS: atom_id res chain seq x y z
N GLN A 1 2.34 7.44 -24.03
CA GLN A 1 1.91 8.40 -23.00
C GLN A 1 0.47 8.78 -23.27
N VAL A 2 -0.35 8.95 -22.22
CA VAL A 2 -1.74 9.43 -22.37
C VAL A 2 -1.69 10.90 -22.78
N PRO A 3 -2.34 11.32 -23.88
CA PRO A 3 -2.34 12.73 -24.29
C PRO A 3 -2.90 13.65 -23.20
N THR A 4 -2.23 14.77 -22.93
CA THR A 4 -2.59 15.72 -21.85
C THR A 4 -4.03 16.21 -21.94
N ARG A 5 -4.60 16.30 -23.15
CA ARG A 5 -6.02 16.66 -23.37
C ARG A 5 -7.02 15.73 -22.67
N TRP A 6 -6.62 14.50 -22.36
CA TRP A 6 -7.43 13.51 -21.64
C TRP A 6 -7.17 13.49 -20.13
N ILE A 7 -6.16 14.23 -19.66
CA ILE A 7 -5.79 14.28 -18.25
C ILE A 7 -6.51 15.45 -17.60
N ARG A 8 -7.33 15.15 -16.60
CA ARG A 8 -8.01 16.16 -15.76
C ARG A 8 -7.51 16.03 -14.33
N PRO A 9 -6.48 16.80 -13.93
CA PRO A 9 -6.03 16.80 -12.55
C PRO A 9 -7.10 17.44 -11.67
N LEU A 10 -7.34 16.86 -10.49
CA LEU A 10 -8.24 17.39 -9.48
C LEU A 10 -7.45 17.54 -8.18
N GLU A 11 -7.64 18.66 -7.49
CA GLU A 11 -6.96 18.96 -6.24
C GLU A 11 -7.50 18.11 -5.08
N VAL A 12 -6.60 17.50 -4.30
CA VAL A 12 -6.93 16.71 -3.11
C VAL A 12 -7.47 17.63 -2.01
N GLY A 13 -8.51 17.16 -1.30
CA GLY A 13 -9.19 17.90 -0.24
C GLY A 13 -10.17 18.97 -0.74
N GLN A 14 -10.27 19.18 -2.05
CA GLN A 14 -11.22 20.11 -2.67
C GLN A 14 -12.35 19.35 -3.37
N SER A 15 -13.55 19.93 -3.33
CA SER A 15 -14.72 19.42 -4.03
C SER A 15 -14.77 19.98 -5.46
N HIS A 16 -14.99 19.11 -6.43
CA HIS A 16 -15.02 19.43 -7.86
C HIS A 16 -16.34 18.96 -8.47
N VAL A 17 -16.97 19.79 -9.28
CA VAL A 17 -18.17 19.39 -10.02
C VAL A 17 -17.74 18.63 -11.28
N VAL A 18 -18.28 17.43 -11.47
CA VAL A 18 -18.01 16.56 -12.63
C VAL A 18 -19.34 16.19 -13.28
N GLY A 19 -19.56 16.65 -14.51
CA GLY A 19 -20.88 16.53 -15.16
C GLY A 19 -21.85 17.60 -14.65
N GLU A 20 -23.15 17.33 -14.76
CA GLU A 20 -24.18 18.35 -14.47
C GLU A 20 -24.53 18.45 -12.97
N GLU A 21 -24.47 17.36 -12.21
CA GLU A 21 -24.99 17.33 -10.84
C GLU A 21 -24.18 16.45 -9.86
N VAL A 22 -22.96 16.06 -10.21
CA VAL A 22 -22.11 15.23 -9.35
C VAL A 22 -20.93 16.03 -8.82
N THR A 23 -20.77 16.01 -7.50
CA THR A 23 -19.57 16.54 -6.84
C THR A 23 -18.66 15.38 -6.49
N VAL A 24 -17.36 15.54 -6.74
CA VAL A 24 -16.32 14.59 -6.30
C VAL A 24 -15.29 15.32 -5.44
N THR A 25 -14.95 14.73 -4.29
CA THR A 25 -13.84 15.18 -3.45
C THR A 25 -12.79 14.07 -3.39
N LEU A 26 -11.54 14.40 -3.73
CA LEU A 26 -10.42 13.46 -3.63
C LEU A 26 -9.83 13.53 -2.22
N LEU A 27 -9.54 12.39 -1.63
CA LEU A 27 -8.92 12.27 -0.30
C LEU A 27 -7.69 11.39 -0.42
N ASP A 28 -6.60 11.68 0.31
CA ASP A 28 -5.43 10.79 0.30
C ASP A 28 -5.82 9.38 0.78
N SER A 29 -5.51 8.35 -0.01
CA SER A 29 -5.77 6.96 0.38
C SER A 29 -4.63 6.32 1.16
N ASN A 30 -3.49 7.02 1.27
CA ASN A 30 -2.32 6.58 2.03
C ASN A 30 -1.78 5.19 1.58
N HIS A 31 -2.05 4.79 0.35
CA HIS A 31 -1.58 3.54 -0.26
C HIS A 31 -0.22 3.73 -0.93
N CYS A 32 -0.15 4.57 -1.97
CA CYS A 32 1.07 4.90 -2.67
C CYS A 32 1.04 6.36 -3.17
N PRO A 33 2.16 6.93 -3.63
CA PRO A 33 2.16 8.30 -4.10
C PRO A 33 1.11 8.57 -5.19
N GLY A 34 0.26 9.58 -4.96
CA GLY A 34 -0.83 9.93 -5.87
C GLY A 34 -2.10 9.08 -5.77
N SER A 35 -2.15 8.09 -4.86
CA SER A 35 -3.36 7.29 -4.62
C SER A 35 -4.41 8.07 -3.82
N VAL A 36 -5.66 8.03 -4.26
CA VAL A 36 -6.76 8.76 -3.63
C VAL A 36 -8.01 7.89 -3.45
N MET A 37 -8.78 8.20 -2.40
CA MET A 37 -10.18 7.83 -2.28
C MET A 37 -11.05 8.91 -2.96
N PHE A 38 -12.22 8.53 -3.44
CA PHE A 38 -13.20 9.43 -4.04
C PHE A 38 -14.49 9.47 -3.22
N LEU A 39 -14.88 10.65 -2.77
CA LEU A 39 -16.19 10.91 -2.19
C LEU A 39 -17.08 11.51 -3.28
N PHE A 40 -18.08 10.77 -3.75
CA PHE A 40 -19.08 11.21 -4.71
C PHE A 40 -20.37 11.62 -4.02
N GLU A 41 -20.91 12.76 -4.41
CA GLU A 41 -22.16 13.31 -3.91
C GLU A 41 -23.05 13.69 -5.11
N GLY A 42 -24.30 13.26 -5.10
CA GLY A 42 -25.28 13.58 -6.14
C GLY A 42 -26.68 13.05 -5.80
N ALA A 43 -27.60 13.05 -6.77
CA ALA A 43 -28.96 12.54 -6.59
C ALA A 43 -29.01 11.05 -6.17
N PHE A 44 -27.93 10.31 -6.39
CA PHE A 44 -27.74 8.92 -5.97
C PHE A 44 -27.30 8.74 -4.51
N GLY A 45 -27.17 9.83 -3.75
CA GLY A 45 -26.66 9.85 -2.37
C GLY A 45 -25.14 10.08 -2.30
N THR A 46 -24.55 9.63 -1.20
CA THR A 46 -23.12 9.81 -0.88
C THR A 46 -22.38 8.48 -0.96
N ILE A 47 -21.41 8.39 -1.86
CA ILE A 47 -20.62 7.18 -2.10
C ILE A 47 -19.15 7.47 -1.77
N LEU A 48 -18.55 6.68 -0.88
CA LEU A 48 -17.11 6.70 -0.68
C LEU A 48 -16.49 5.50 -1.39
N TYR A 49 -15.56 5.75 -2.32
CA TYR A 49 -14.78 4.74 -3.01
C TYR A 49 -13.33 4.81 -2.57
N THR A 50 -12.87 3.79 -1.85
CA THR A 50 -11.53 3.81 -1.24
C THR A 50 -10.39 3.60 -2.23
N GLY A 51 -10.63 2.99 -3.39
CA GLY A 51 -9.55 2.49 -4.22
C GLY A 51 -8.75 1.43 -3.45
N ASP A 52 -7.44 1.37 -3.67
CA ASP A 52 -6.53 0.73 -2.72
C ASP A 52 -6.15 1.76 -1.65
N PHE A 53 -6.24 1.38 -0.36
CA PHE A 53 -5.99 2.31 0.74
C PHE A 53 -5.40 1.63 1.97
N ARG A 54 -4.63 2.41 2.75
CA ARG A 54 -4.24 2.02 4.11
C ARG A 54 -4.75 3.03 5.11
N TYR A 55 -5.74 2.62 5.90
CA TYR A 55 -6.31 3.45 6.94
C TYR A 55 -5.24 3.95 7.92
N ALA A 56 -5.34 5.23 8.25
CA ALA A 56 -4.60 5.87 9.32
C ALA A 56 -5.60 6.68 10.16
N SER A 57 -5.39 6.72 11.48
CA SER A 57 -6.28 7.47 12.39
C SER A 57 -6.41 8.95 12.03
N ALA A 58 -5.39 9.54 11.38
CA ALA A 58 -5.43 10.90 10.86
C ALA A 58 -6.57 11.15 9.87
N MET A 59 -7.04 10.11 9.15
CA MET A 59 -8.18 10.21 8.23
C MET A 59 -9.48 10.61 8.94
N GLN A 60 -9.58 10.42 10.26
CA GLN A 60 -10.73 10.89 11.04
C GLN A 60 -10.82 12.42 11.12
N GLY A 61 -9.70 13.10 10.87
CA GLY A 61 -9.61 14.55 10.78
C GLY A 61 -10.06 15.12 9.43
N GLU A 62 -10.31 14.27 8.41
CA GLU A 62 -10.69 14.72 7.08
C GLU A 62 -12.05 15.47 7.10
N PRO A 63 -12.07 16.77 6.78
CA PRO A 63 -13.30 17.58 6.87
C PRO A 63 -14.44 17.04 6.02
N ALA A 64 -14.13 16.46 4.84
CA ALA A 64 -15.12 15.91 3.93
C ALA A 64 -15.89 14.71 4.50
N LEU A 65 -15.24 13.93 5.38
CA LEU A 65 -15.79 12.70 5.97
C LEU A 65 -16.37 12.90 7.38
N ARG A 66 -15.95 13.96 8.09
CA ARG A 66 -16.35 14.18 9.49
C ARG A 66 -17.85 14.38 9.63
N GLY A 67 -18.52 13.43 10.30
CA GLY A 67 -19.97 13.48 10.52
C GLY A 67 -20.80 13.28 9.26
N ARG A 68 -20.16 12.85 8.15
CA ARG A 68 -20.82 12.64 6.87
C ARG A 68 -21.60 11.34 6.87
N HIS A 69 -22.82 11.38 6.34
CA HIS A 69 -23.60 10.18 6.05
C HIS A 69 -23.06 9.51 4.78
N ILE A 70 -22.71 8.22 4.85
CA ILE A 70 -22.19 7.45 3.70
C ILE A 70 -23.20 6.35 3.36
N ASP A 71 -23.83 6.45 2.20
CA ASP A 71 -24.82 5.46 1.74
C ASP A 71 -24.15 4.16 1.29
N ARG A 72 -23.06 4.28 0.52
CA ARG A 72 -22.31 3.14 0.00
C ARG A 72 -20.82 3.35 0.18
N LEU A 73 -20.16 2.38 0.81
CA LEU A 73 -18.72 2.31 0.93
C LEU A 73 -18.18 1.21 0.02
N TYR A 74 -17.46 1.58 -1.03
CA TYR A 74 -16.64 0.65 -1.79
C TYR A 74 -15.28 0.51 -1.10
N LEU A 75 -15.04 -0.68 -0.54
CA LEU A 75 -13.95 -0.92 0.40
C LEU A 75 -12.86 -1.80 -0.21
N ASP A 76 -11.60 -1.37 -0.10
CA ASP A 76 -10.43 -2.23 -0.27
C ASP A 76 -10.48 -3.35 0.78
N ASN A 77 -10.70 -4.56 0.29
CA ASN A 77 -10.80 -5.76 1.11
C ASN A 77 -9.60 -6.70 0.90
N THR A 78 -8.46 -6.19 0.43
CA THR A 78 -7.22 -6.95 0.15
C THR A 78 -6.76 -7.78 1.35
N HIS A 79 -6.86 -7.25 2.57
CA HIS A 79 -6.52 -7.97 3.80
C HIS A 79 -7.72 -8.14 4.74
N CYS A 80 -8.92 -8.34 4.19
CA CYS A 80 -10.10 -8.63 5.00
C CYS A 80 -10.09 -10.08 5.53
N HIS A 81 -9.12 -10.39 6.40
CA HIS A 81 -8.89 -11.70 6.98
C HIS A 81 -8.63 -11.59 8.50
N PRO A 82 -9.59 -11.98 9.36
CA PRO A 82 -9.48 -11.80 10.81
C PRO A 82 -8.25 -12.43 11.46
N HIS A 83 -7.77 -13.53 10.90
CA HIS A 83 -6.65 -14.30 11.45
C HIS A 83 -5.27 -13.84 10.92
N ARG A 84 -5.23 -12.86 10.02
CA ARG A 84 -3.97 -12.31 9.49
C ARG A 84 -3.69 -10.98 10.14
N HIS A 85 -2.75 -11.00 11.08
CA HIS A 85 -2.24 -9.79 11.69
C HIS A 85 -1.22 -9.13 10.75
N LEU A 86 -1.39 -7.83 10.54
CA LEU A 86 -0.41 -6.99 9.87
C LEU A 86 0.05 -5.89 10.83
N PRO A 87 1.36 -5.71 11.02
CA PRO A 87 1.86 -4.63 11.84
C PRO A 87 1.72 -3.27 11.14
N SER A 88 1.93 -2.20 11.90
CA SER A 88 2.10 -0.86 11.32
C SER A 88 3.30 -0.83 10.37
N ARG A 89 3.29 0.09 9.38
CA ARG A 89 4.44 0.30 8.49
C ARG A 89 5.72 0.53 9.28
N GLN A 90 5.67 1.37 10.32
CA GLN A 90 6.81 1.66 11.19
C GLN A 90 7.35 0.40 11.88
N HIS A 91 6.48 -0.46 12.41
CA HIS A 91 6.94 -1.69 13.06
C HIS A 91 7.53 -2.69 12.04
N ALA A 92 6.94 -2.80 10.85
CA ALA A 92 7.53 -3.60 9.76
C ALA A 92 8.89 -3.06 9.30
N THR A 93 9.05 -1.74 9.19
CA THR A 93 10.35 -1.08 8.91
C THR A 93 11.38 -1.46 9.97
N ARG A 94 11.02 -1.42 11.26
CA ARG A 94 11.92 -1.87 12.35
C ARG A 94 12.31 -3.34 12.25
N GLN A 95 11.39 -4.22 11.81
CA GLN A 95 11.72 -5.63 11.56
C GLN A 95 12.74 -5.77 10.42
N ALA A 96 12.54 -5.03 9.31
CA ALA A 96 13.50 -5.00 8.21
C ALA A 96 14.86 -4.49 8.68
N ALA A 97 14.91 -3.39 9.43
CA ALA A 97 16.15 -2.85 9.96
C ALA A 97 16.85 -3.79 10.95
N HIS A 98 16.10 -4.50 11.80
CA HIS A 98 16.67 -5.51 12.69
C HIS A 98 17.31 -6.65 11.89
N LEU A 99 16.63 -7.13 10.85
CA LEU A 99 17.18 -8.14 9.94
C LEU A 99 18.48 -7.66 9.27
N ILE A 100 18.51 -6.42 8.78
CA ILE A 100 19.71 -5.84 8.14
C ILE A 100 20.87 -5.77 9.14
N ARG A 101 20.63 -5.31 10.38
CA ARG A 101 21.66 -5.27 11.44
C ARG A 101 22.22 -6.64 11.79
N ALA A 102 21.40 -7.70 11.70
CA ALA A 102 21.85 -9.07 11.93
C ALA A 102 22.76 -9.60 10.81
N HIS A 103 22.89 -8.87 9.68
CA HIS A 103 23.68 -9.25 8.52
C HIS A 103 24.67 -8.14 8.11
N PRO A 104 25.60 -7.72 8.99
CA PRO A 104 26.45 -6.54 8.78
C PRO A 104 27.43 -6.65 7.60
N GLN A 105 27.71 -7.87 7.13
CA GLN A 105 28.58 -8.14 5.98
C GLN A 105 27.81 -8.46 4.70
N HIS A 106 26.51 -8.16 4.64
CA HIS A 106 25.68 -8.45 3.47
C HIS A 106 25.28 -7.18 2.73
N HIS A 107 25.22 -7.28 1.40
CA HIS A 107 24.42 -6.37 0.60
C HIS A 107 22.94 -6.69 0.79
N VAL A 108 22.10 -5.66 0.70
CA VAL A 108 20.67 -5.77 0.91
C VAL A 108 19.93 -5.44 -0.37
N VAL A 109 19.04 -6.33 -0.79
CA VAL A 109 18.18 -6.15 -1.95
C VAL A 109 16.75 -6.02 -1.47
N ILE A 110 16.05 -4.96 -1.84
CA ILE A 110 14.66 -4.72 -1.46
C ILE A 110 13.79 -4.83 -2.71
N GLY A 111 12.88 -5.79 -2.71
CA GLY A 111 11.95 -6.02 -3.81
C GLY A 111 10.76 -5.08 -3.73
N VAL A 112 10.61 -4.22 -4.72
CA VAL A 112 9.52 -3.25 -4.79
C VAL A 112 8.80 -3.37 -6.14
N TYR A 113 7.54 -2.93 -6.19
CA TYR A 113 6.84 -2.76 -7.46
C TYR A 113 7.24 -1.44 -8.12
N SER A 114 6.67 -1.13 -9.28
CA SER A 114 6.94 0.12 -9.99
C SER A 114 6.71 1.39 -9.15
N LEU A 115 5.73 1.37 -8.24
CA LEU A 115 5.39 2.47 -7.34
C LEU A 115 4.98 1.93 -5.97
N GLY A 116 5.23 2.68 -4.91
CA GLY A 116 4.95 2.33 -3.52
C GLY A 116 6.20 1.93 -2.74
N LYS A 117 6.08 2.01 -1.40
CA LYS A 117 7.11 1.68 -0.41
C LYS A 117 8.32 2.61 -0.39
N GLU A 118 8.21 3.79 -0.99
CA GLU A 118 9.27 4.79 -0.99
C GLU A 118 9.66 5.20 0.42
N THR A 119 8.69 5.37 1.33
CA THR A 119 8.95 5.66 2.74
C THR A 119 9.81 4.60 3.41
N LEU A 120 9.57 3.30 3.14
CA LEU A 120 10.42 2.22 3.66
C LEU A 120 11.87 2.37 3.17
N LEU A 121 12.06 2.67 1.88
CA LEU A 121 13.39 2.84 1.31
C LEU A 121 14.11 4.03 1.94
N VAL A 122 13.42 5.17 2.07
CA VAL A 122 13.95 6.39 2.72
C VAL A 122 14.31 6.12 4.18
N ASP A 123 13.42 5.52 4.95
CA ASP A 123 13.65 5.22 6.37
C ASP A 123 14.91 4.36 6.55
N LEU A 124 15.06 3.31 5.74
CA LEU A 124 16.23 2.44 5.80
C LEU A 124 17.51 3.15 5.33
N ALA A 125 17.44 3.98 4.27
CA ALA A 125 18.58 4.76 3.80
C ALA A 125 19.13 5.68 4.90
N LEU A 126 18.22 6.41 5.57
CA LEU A 126 18.55 7.33 6.65
C LEU A 126 19.07 6.59 7.89
N GLU A 127 18.44 5.48 8.26
CA GLU A 127 18.84 4.64 9.40
C GLU A 127 20.25 4.06 9.24
N PHE A 128 20.60 3.63 8.03
CA PHE A 128 21.88 3.00 7.72
C PHE A 128 22.90 3.94 7.10
N ARG A 129 22.56 5.23 6.92
CA ARG A 129 23.42 6.28 6.35
C ARG A 129 24.08 5.83 5.05
N THR A 130 23.26 5.30 4.15
CA THR A 130 23.73 4.71 2.89
C THR A 130 22.81 5.14 1.76
N TRP A 131 23.35 5.20 0.55
CA TRP A 131 22.55 5.42 -0.64
C TRP A 131 21.72 4.18 -0.96
N VAL A 132 20.48 4.38 -1.40
CA VAL A 132 19.69 3.32 -2.01
C VAL A 132 19.94 3.35 -3.52
N VAL A 133 20.60 2.32 -4.02
CA VAL A 133 20.86 2.16 -5.45
C VAL A 133 19.56 1.74 -6.15
N VAL A 134 19.15 2.49 -7.16
CA VAL A 134 17.90 2.28 -7.91
C VAL A 134 18.15 2.42 -9.42
N SER A 135 17.22 1.91 -10.23
CA SER A 135 17.29 2.11 -11.68
C SER A 135 17.12 3.60 -12.07
N PRO A 136 17.63 4.04 -13.23
CA PRO A 136 17.48 5.42 -13.69
C PRO A 136 16.02 5.88 -13.74
N TRP A 137 15.13 5.00 -14.19
CA TRP A 137 13.68 5.25 -14.20
C TRP A 137 13.13 5.50 -12.79
N ARG A 138 13.53 4.66 -11.82
CA ARG A 138 13.05 4.81 -10.45
C ARG A 138 13.60 6.08 -9.79
N LEU A 139 14.85 6.47 -10.08
CA LEU A 139 15.42 7.73 -9.61
C LEU A 139 14.63 8.95 -10.13
N GLU A 140 14.22 8.93 -11.40
CA GLU A 140 13.35 9.98 -11.96
C GLU A 140 12.01 10.06 -11.20
N GLN A 141 11.41 8.91 -10.87
CA GLN A 141 10.21 8.88 -10.04
C GLN A 141 10.43 9.47 -8.66
N MET A 142 11.53 9.12 -7.96
CA MET A 142 11.83 9.67 -6.63
C MET A 142 11.96 11.20 -6.66
N ARG A 143 12.54 11.75 -7.73
CA ARG A 143 12.65 13.21 -7.94
C ARG A 143 11.30 13.87 -8.18
N LEU A 144 10.43 13.25 -8.99
CA LEU A 144 9.06 13.74 -9.23
C LEU A 144 8.22 13.74 -7.95
N LEU A 145 8.50 12.81 -7.04
CA LEU A 145 7.84 12.71 -5.74
C LEU A 145 8.47 13.62 -4.67
N GLU A 146 9.51 14.39 -5.02
CA GLU A 146 10.21 15.30 -4.12
C GLU A 146 10.70 14.62 -2.82
N LEU A 147 11.13 13.35 -2.93
CA LEU A 147 11.63 12.59 -1.80
C LEU A 147 13.02 13.06 -1.37
N PRO A 148 13.45 12.73 -0.13
CA PRO A 148 14.81 13.01 0.33
C PRO A 148 15.88 12.47 -0.63
N ASP A 149 16.96 13.23 -0.77
CA ASP A 149 18.08 12.91 -1.66
C ASP A 149 18.96 11.80 -1.07
N VAL A 150 18.45 10.57 -1.10
CA VAL A 150 19.09 9.35 -0.57
C VAL A 150 19.17 8.23 -1.61
N PHE A 151 18.88 8.55 -2.88
CA PHE A 151 18.81 7.60 -3.99
C PHE A 151 19.88 7.90 -5.03
N THR A 152 20.47 6.84 -5.60
CA THR A 152 21.49 6.97 -6.65
C THR A 152 21.35 5.88 -7.70
N THR A 153 21.85 6.13 -8.90
CA THR A 153 22.03 5.12 -9.95
C THR A 153 23.46 4.58 -10.00
N GLU A 154 24.38 5.14 -9.21
CA GLU A 154 25.77 4.74 -9.20
C GLU A 154 25.93 3.39 -8.48
N GLU A 155 26.38 2.38 -9.23
CA GLU A 155 26.73 1.08 -8.66
C GLU A 155 27.89 1.23 -7.67
N GLY A 156 27.73 0.64 -6.48
CA GLY A 156 28.75 0.69 -5.42
C GLY A 156 28.68 1.92 -4.51
N ALA A 157 27.92 2.97 -4.86
CA ALA A 157 27.72 4.12 -3.98
C ALA A 157 26.91 3.78 -2.71
N GLY A 158 26.15 2.68 -2.74
CA GLY A 158 25.40 2.15 -1.60
C GLY A 158 25.32 0.64 -1.63
N TRP A 159 25.12 0.05 -0.45
CA TRP A 159 25.01 -1.40 -0.24
C TRP A 159 23.55 -1.88 -0.07
N ILE A 160 22.59 -0.95 -0.11
CA ILE A 160 21.15 -1.24 -0.24
C ILE A 160 20.75 -0.94 -1.68
N ARG A 161 20.07 -1.88 -2.34
CA ARG A 161 19.47 -1.66 -3.67
C ARG A 161 17.98 -1.96 -3.68
N ALA A 162 17.21 -1.17 -4.42
CA ALA A 162 15.80 -1.47 -4.70
C ALA A 162 15.63 -1.95 -6.14
N VAL A 163 15.04 -3.13 -6.30
CA VAL A 163 14.86 -3.82 -7.59
C VAL A 163 13.39 -4.20 -7.79
N ASP A 164 13.01 -4.57 -9.02
CA ASP A 164 11.68 -5.15 -9.22
C ASP A 164 11.57 -6.45 -8.43
N VAL A 165 10.46 -6.65 -7.72
CA VAL A 165 10.25 -7.86 -6.91
C VAL A 165 10.38 -9.16 -7.74
N ALA A 166 10.12 -9.12 -9.04
CA ALA A 166 10.28 -10.27 -9.94
C ALA A 166 11.75 -10.69 -10.13
N GLU A 167 12.71 -9.82 -9.85
CA GLU A 167 14.15 -10.12 -9.91
C GLU A 167 14.60 -10.98 -8.72
N ILE A 168 13.88 -10.92 -7.60
CA ILE A 168 14.22 -11.68 -6.38
C ILE A 168 13.78 -13.13 -6.53
N ARG A 169 14.70 -13.93 -7.06
CA ARG A 169 14.57 -15.37 -7.24
C ARG A 169 15.77 -16.10 -6.63
N SER A 170 15.62 -17.41 -6.41
CA SER A 170 16.66 -18.25 -5.82
C SER A 170 17.94 -18.26 -6.66
N ASP A 171 17.83 -18.41 -7.98
CA ASP A 171 18.95 -18.38 -8.93
C ASP A 171 19.63 -17.02 -9.03
N THR A 172 18.85 -15.93 -9.04
CA THR A 172 19.40 -14.58 -9.03
C THR A 172 20.17 -14.30 -7.74
N LEU A 173 19.65 -14.74 -6.59
CA LEU A 173 20.32 -14.56 -5.31
C LEU A 173 21.62 -15.38 -5.21
N VAL A 174 21.65 -16.60 -5.74
CA VAL A 174 22.88 -17.39 -5.87
C VAL A 174 23.92 -16.62 -6.70
N SER A 175 23.50 -16.03 -7.82
CA SER A 175 24.38 -15.23 -8.67
C SER A 175 24.92 -13.99 -7.95
N TRP A 176 24.08 -13.29 -7.17
CA TRP A 176 24.53 -12.15 -6.37
C TRP A 176 25.50 -12.54 -5.26
N ASN A 177 25.29 -13.69 -4.62
CA ASN A 177 26.18 -14.22 -3.59
C ASN A 177 27.59 -14.56 -4.11
N MET A 178 27.76 -14.79 -5.42
CA MET A 178 29.09 -14.97 -6.03
C MET A 178 29.92 -13.69 -6.02
N LEU A 179 29.28 -12.52 -6.02
CA LEU A 179 29.95 -11.22 -5.98
C LEU A 179 30.11 -10.72 -4.54
N HIS A 180 29.04 -10.76 -3.77
CA HIS A 180 29.03 -10.33 -2.38
C HIS A 180 27.92 -11.07 -1.61
N PRO A 181 28.14 -11.48 -0.35
CA PRO A 181 27.07 -12.01 0.49
C PRO A 181 25.86 -11.09 0.45
N THR A 182 24.68 -11.65 0.15
CA THR A 182 23.46 -10.88 -0.14
C THR A 182 22.25 -11.46 0.58
N ILE A 183 21.47 -10.59 1.22
CA ILE A 183 20.10 -10.89 1.66
C ILE A 183 19.09 -10.12 0.81
N ALA A 184 17.92 -10.71 0.62
CA ALA A 184 16.82 -10.08 -0.07
C ALA A 184 15.62 -9.91 0.86
N ILE A 185 15.01 -8.73 0.84
CA ILE A 185 13.84 -8.38 1.62
C ILE A 185 12.67 -8.18 0.67
N ILE A 186 11.57 -8.88 0.90
CA ILE A 186 10.31 -8.69 0.18
C ILE A 186 9.30 -8.07 1.14
N PRO A 187 9.13 -6.74 1.14
CA PRO A 187 8.09 -6.05 1.91
C PRO A 187 6.70 -6.37 1.35
N THR A 188 5.98 -7.31 1.97
CA THR A 188 4.64 -7.73 1.53
C THR A 188 3.75 -8.12 2.70
N GLY A 189 2.50 -7.65 2.68
CA GLY A 189 1.45 -8.14 3.59
C GLY A 189 0.79 -9.44 3.11
N ARG A 190 1.14 -9.96 1.93
CA ARG A 190 0.56 -11.19 1.37
C ARG A 190 1.42 -12.40 1.74
N PRO A 191 0.81 -13.56 2.05
CA PRO A 191 1.56 -14.79 2.22
C PRO A 191 2.38 -15.09 0.95
N MET A 192 3.63 -15.47 1.13
CA MET A 192 4.49 -15.91 0.05
C MET A 192 5.28 -17.15 0.46
N LYS A 193 5.54 -18.02 -0.52
CA LYS A 193 6.46 -19.14 -0.34
C LYS A 193 7.89 -18.62 -0.49
N VAL A 194 8.71 -18.83 0.54
CA VAL A 194 10.13 -18.49 0.50
C VAL A 194 10.87 -19.56 -0.31
N THR A 195 11.63 -19.12 -1.31
CA THR A 195 12.33 -20.01 -2.26
C THR A 195 13.83 -20.16 -1.97
N HIS A 196 14.36 -19.37 -1.03
CA HIS A 196 15.76 -19.40 -0.61
C HIS A 196 15.91 -18.87 0.83
N PRO A 197 16.80 -19.42 1.69
CA PRO A 197 16.95 -19.00 3.09
C PRO A 197 17.25 -17.50 3.29
N ASN A 198 18.03 -16.90 2.40
CA ASN A 198 18.35 -15.46 2.42
C ASN A 198 17.27 -14.56 1.77
N ILE A 199 16.09 -15.07 1.45
CA ILE A 199 14.93 -14.27 1.02
C ILE A 199 13.98 -14.15 2.20
N HIS A 200 13.78 -12.92 2.67
CA HIS A 200 13.04 -12.61 3.88
C HIS A 200 11.78 -11.79 3.56
N PRO A 201 10.58 -12.38 3.63
CA PRO A 201 9.36 -11.61 3.63
C PRO A 201 9.26 -10.78 4.91
N ILE A 202 8.97 -9.49 4.77
CA ILE A 202 8.66 -8.60 5.88
C ILE A 202 7.21 -8.14 5.73
N PRO A 203 6.36 -8.21 6.78
CA PRO A 203 4.94 -7.89 6.71
C PRO A 203 4.65 -6.38 6.63
N TYR A 204 5.35 -5.68 5.73
CA TYR A 204 5.08 -4.30 5.36
C TYR A 204 4.00 -4.30 4.27
N SER A 205 2.89 -3.60 4.51
CA SER A 205 1.79 -3.51 3.56
C SER A 205 1.39 -2.06 3.30
N ASP A 206 0.94 -1.79 2.09
CA ASP A 206 0.32 -0.51 1.70
C ASP A 206 -1.22 -0.62 1.70
N HIS A 207 -1.77 -1.72 2.20
CA HIS A 207 -3.21 -1.93 2.37
C HIS A 207 -3.57 -2.03 3.84
N SER A 208 -4.79 -1.64 4.17
CA SER A 208 -5.34 -1.73 5.53
C SER A 208 -5.35 -3.15 6.07
N SER A 209 -4.91 -3.34 7.32
CA SER A 209 -5.11 -4.59 8.07
C SER A 209 -6.58 -4.83 8.41
N PHE A 210 -6.96 -6.06 8.79
CA PHE A 210 -8.34 -6.35 9.16
C PHE A 210 -8.86 -5.48 10.33
N SER A 211 -8.00 -5.22 11.34
CA SER A 211 -8.36 -4.34 12.45
C SER A 211 -8.51 -2.89 12.01
N GLU A 212 -7.59 -2.41 11.15
CA GLU A 212 -7.66 -1.07 10.54
C GLU A 212 -8.97 -0.91 9.73
N LEU A 213 -9.37 -1.92 8.94
CA LEU A 213 -10.65 -1.94 8.23
C LEU A 213 -11.85 -1.87 9.18
N CYS A 214 -11.83 -2.65 10.26
CA CYS A 214 -12.90 -2.64 11.26
C CYS A 214 -13.04 -1.25 11.91
N GLU A 215 -11.93 -0.61 12.26
CA GLU A 215 -11.92 0.73 12.83
C GLU A 215 -12.47 1.77 11.85
N PHE A 216 -12.04 1.72 10.59
CA PHE A 216 -12.50 2.63 9.55
C PHE A 216 -14.01 2.51 9.31
N VAL A 217 -14.53 1.29 9.16
CA VAL A 217 -15.97 1.08 8.93
C VAL A 217 -16.78 1.43 10.19
N LYS A 218 -16.28 1.12 11.39
CA LYS A 218 -16.91 1.49 12.67
C LYS A 218 -16.99 3.01 12.86
N TRP A 219 -15.99 3.74 12.37
CA TRP A 219 -15.97 5.19 12.41
C TRP A 219 -16.97 5.80 11.41
N LEU A 220 -16.94 5.36 10.14
CA LEU A 220 -17.80 5.90 9.09
C LEU A 220 -19.27 5.51 9.23
N LYS A 221 -19.53 4.30 9.75
CA LYS A 221 -20.87 3.70 9.85
C LYS A 221 -21.70 3.82 8.55
N PRO A 222 -21.20 3.30 7.41
CA PRO A 222 -21.95 3.41 6.16
C PRO A 222 -23.24 2.60 6.18
N CYS A 223 -24.21 2.90 5.31
CA CYS A 223 -25.43 2.09 5.17
C CYS A 223 -25.15 0.74 4.51
N SER A 224 -24.13 0.65 3.65
CA SER A 224 -23.71 -0.59 3.00
C SER A 224 -22.21 -0.61 2.69
N VAL A 225 -21.63 -1.81 2.65
CA VAL A 225 -20.23 -2.04 2.27
C VAL A 225 -20.18 -2.96 1.05
N ILE A 226 -19.44 -2.54 0.03
CA ILE A 226 -19.27 -3.25 -1.24
C ILE A 226 -17.77 -3.56 -1.41
N PRO A 227 -17.34 -4.83 -1.45
CA PRO A 227 -15.94 -5.16 -1.69
C PRO A 227 -15.50 -4.74 -3.09
N ILE A 228 -14.31 -4.13 -3.19
CA ILE A 228 -13.67 -3.82 -4.47
C ILE A 228 -12.99 -5.09 -5.04
N VAL A 229 -12.29 -5.86 -4.19
CA VAL A 229 -11.58 -7.07 -4.59
C VAL A 229 -12.55 -8.27 -4.59
N ARG A 230 -12.78 -8.86 -5.76
CA ARG A 230 -13.72 -9.98 -5.93
C ARG A 230 -13.29 -11.24 -5.17
N GLY A 231 -14.26 -12.04 -4.74
CA GLY A 231 -14.05 -13.37 -4.17
C GLY A 231 -13.86 -13.43 -2.64
N SER A 232 -13.93 -12.31 -1.92
CA SER A 232 -13.88 -12.31 -0.46
C SER A 232 -15.26 -12.11 0.15
N VAL A 233 -15.64 -12.96 1.11
CA VAL A 233 -16.88 -12.84 1.89
C VAL A 233 -16.67 -11.85 3.05
N CYS A 234 -16.32 -10.59 2.74
CA CYS A 234 -15.93 -9.60 3.75
C CYS A 234 -17.11 -8.88 4.40
N GLN A 235 -18.24 -8.77 3.68
CA GLN A 235 -19.38 -7.95 4.09
C GLN A 235 -19.94 -8.36 5.45
N ALA A 236 -19.99 -9.68 5.72
CA ALA A 236 -20.51 -10.22 6.97
C ALA A 236 -19.79 -9.69 8.22
N TYR A 237 -18.48 -9.40 8.14
CA TYR A 237 -17.71 -8.88 9.28
C TYR A 237 -18.09 -7.46 9.68
N PHE A 238 -18.65 -6.70 8.72
CA PHE A 238 -18.94 -5.29 8.89
C PHE A 238 -20.40 -5.01 9.23
N GLN A 239 -21.29 -6.01 9.18
CA GLN A 239 -22.73 -5.84 9.39
C GLN A 239 -23.06 -5.12 10.70
N LYS A 240 -22.31 -5.42 11.78
CA LYS A 240 -22.48 -4.82 13.10
C LYS A 240 -22.07 -3.34 13.20
N TYR A 241 -21.39 -2.81 12.18
CA TYR A 241 -20.91 -1.44 12.13
C TYR A 241 -21.71 -0.55 11.19
N LEU A 242 -22.66 -1.12 10.43
CA LEU A 242 -23.47 -0.36 9.48
C LEU A 242 -24.46 0.55 10.19
N SER A 243 -24.80 1.67 9.54
CA SER A 243 -25.86 2.55 10.01
C SER A 243 -27.22 1.84 9.96
N SER A 244 -28.06 2.10 10.96
CA SER A 244 -29.47 1.69 10.97
C SER A 244 -30.39 2.70 10.27
N ALA A 245 -29.83 3.80 9.73
CA ALA A 245 -30.59 4.80 9.01
C ALA A 245 -31.27 4.18 7.78
N PRO A 246 -32.51 4.59 7.44
CA PRO A 246 -33.16 4.16 6.21
C PRO A 246 -32.26 4.49 5.02
N GLN A 247 -32.07 3.54 4.11
CA GLN A 247 -31.46 3.84 2.81
C GLN A 247 -32.37 4.86 2.13
N THR A 248 -31.99 6.13 2.14
CA THR A 248 -32.67 7.17 1.35
C THR A 248 -32.19 7.03 -0.08
N LEU A 249 -32.58 5.95 -0.72
CA LEU A 249 -32.47 5.85 -2.16
C LEU A 249 -33.82 6.29 -2.71
N PRO A 250 -33.89 7.43 -3.43
CA PRO A 250 -34.81 7.50 -4.55
C PRO A 250 -34.50 6.26 -5.39
N ASP A 251 -35.52 5.46 -5.67
CA ASP A 251 -35.47 4.50 -6.77
C ASP A 251 -34.98 5.31 -7.99
N LEU A 252 -33.70 5.18 -8.34
CA LEU A 252 -33.12 5.82 -9.52
C LEU A 252 -33.77 5.10 -10.70
N ARG A 253 -35.02 5.47 -10.98
CA ARG A 253 -35.45 5.58 -12.36
C ARG A 253 -34.49 6.58 -12.96
N MET A 254 -33.41 6.06 -13.53
CA MET A 254 -32.66 6.73 -14.57
C MET A 254 -33.69 7.51 -15.39
N PRO A 255 -33.54 8.83 -15.56
CA PRO A 255 -34.40 9.54 -16.50
C PRO A 255 -34.35 8.72 -17.78
N LYS A 256 -35.49 8.13 -18.18
CA LYS A 256 -35.61 7.63 -19.55
C LYS A 256 -35.19 8.82 -20.39
N PRO A 257 -34.30 8.66 -21.40
CA PRO A 257 -33.90 9.77 -22.23
C PRO A 257 -35.18 10.45 -22.69
N ALA A 258 -35.38 11.69 -22.20
CA ALA A 258 -36.58 12.42 -22.50
C ALA A 258 -36.62 12.50 -24.02
N LYS A 259 -37.69 11.99 -24.62
CA LYS A 259 -37.98 12.38 -26.00
C LYS A 259 -38.22 13.88 -25.93
N GLU A 260 -37.22 14.67 -26.29
CA GLU A 260 -37.40 16.09 -26.52
C GLU A 260 -38.46 16.23 -27.61
N SER A 261 -39.68 16.49 -27.18
CA SER A 261 -40.69 17.12 -28.02
C SER A 261 -40.13 18.49 -28.37
N GLY A 262 -39.76 18.65 -29.64
CA GLY A 262 -39.15 19.87 -30.14
C GLY A 262 -39.98 21.10 -29.82
N GLN A 263 -39.33 22.09 -29.24
CA GLN A 263 -39.45 23.51 -29.58
C GLN A 263 -38.74 24.32 -28.49
N GLN A 264 -37.52 24.78 -28.78
CA GLN A 264 -37.13 26.16 -28.49
C GLN A 264 -35.79 26.49 -29.15
N GLN A 265 -35.88 27.21 -30.26
CA GLN A 265 -34.81 28.07 -30.74
C GLN A 265 -34.59 29.19 -29.71
N SER A 266 -33.36 29.41 -29.24
CA SER A 266 -32.74 30.75 -29.34
C SER A 266 -31.23 30.76 -29.02
N LYS A 267 -30.49 31.29 -30.00
CA LYS A 267 -29.33 32.20 -29.90
C LYS A 267 -28.18 31.87 -28.93
N ARG A 268 -27.15 31.23 -29.50
CA ARG A 268 -25.75 31.36 -29.06
C ARG A 268 -25.29 32.83 -29.16
N LYS A 269 -24.71 33.37 -28.09
CA LYS A 269 -23.72 34.45 -28.15
C LYS A 269 -22.42 33.91 -27.56
N GLY A 270 -21.38 33.91 -28.38
CA GLY A 270 -20.04 33.50 -27.99
C GLY A 270 -19.40 34.48 -27.02
N GLN A 271 -18.71 33.92 -26.04
CA GLN A 271 -17.66 34.59 -25.28
C GLN A 271 -16.60 33.52 -24.95
N GLU A 272 -15.42 33.66 -25.55
CA GLU A 272 -14.20 33.04 -25.06
C GLU A 272 -13.81 33.67 -23.71
N PRO A 273 -13.21 32.90 -22.79
CA PRO A 273 -12.30 33.48 -21.82
C PRO A 273 -10.86 33.04 -22.07
N MET A 274 -10.02 34.07 -22.11
CA MET A 274 -8.56 34.03 -22.25
C MET A 274 -7.85 33.09 -21.28
N CYS A 275 -6.83 32.43 -21.83
CA CYS A 275 -5.69 31.89 -21.11
C CYS A 275 -4.93 33.01 -20.38
N LEU A 276 -4.88 32.94 -19.04
CA LEU A 276 -3.88 33.64 -18.24
C LEU A 276 -3.13 32.64 -17.36
N LEU A 277 -2.12 32.02 -17.98
CA LEU A 277 -1.02 31.41 -17.26
C LEU A 277 -0.10 32.52 -16.71
N LYS A 278 0.12 32.47 -15.39
CA LYS A 278 1.39 32.70 -14.66
C LYS A 278 1.16 33.47 -13.36
N ARG A 279 1.42 32.82 -12.21
CA ARG A 279 2.63 33.11 -11.42
C ARG A 279 2.85 32.03 -10.35
N ALA A 280 3.98 31.34 -10.47
CA ALA A 280 4.60 30.61 -9.37
C ALA A 280 5.22 31.59 -8.37
N ALA A 281 5.15 31.26 -7.07
CA ALA A 281 6.12 31.74 -6.10
C ALA A 281 6.24 30.83 -4.86
N ARG A 282 7.39 30.15 -4.81
CA ARG A 282 8.29 30.00 -3.64
C ARG A 282 7.80 29.14 -2.46
N CYS A 283 8.08 27.84 -2.55
CA CYS A 283 8.43 27.04 -1.38
C CYS A 283 9.97 26.91 -1.30
N PRO A 284 10.56 26.96 -0.09
CA PRO A 284 11.98 26.71 0.09
C PRO A 284 12.31 25.25 -0.24
N VAL A 285 13.31 25.05 -1.10
CA VAL A 285 13.91 23.75 -1.41
C VAL A 285 14.47 23.13 -0.12
N PRO A 286 14.09 21.89 0.24
CA PRO A 286 14.72 21.18 1.35
C PRO A 286 16.22 21.02 1.07
N ARG A 287 17.08 21.41 2.02
CA ARG A 287 18.51 21.11 1.92
C ARG A 287 18.68 19.61 2.13
N GLY A 288 19.14 18.91 1.10
CA GLY A 288 19.44 17.47 1.15
C GLY A 288 20.45 17.13 2.26
N VAL A 289 20.45 15.87 2.67
CA VAL A 289 21.49 15.34 3.55
C VAL A 289 22.70 15.06 2.67
N VAL A 290 23.82 15.73 2.92
CA VAL A 290 25.07 15.50 2.18
C VAL A 290 25.76 14.29 2.80
N TYR A 291 25.85 13.20 2.04
CA TYR A 291 26.80 12.12 2.31
C TYR A 291 28.08 12.41 1.52
N GLU A 292 29.24 12.30 2.16
CA GLU A 292 30.52 12.47 1.49
C GLU A 292 30.65 11.46 0.34
N SER A 293 31.11 11.92 -0.81
CA SER A 293 31.42 11.05 -1.95
C SER A 293 32.59 10.13 -1.57
N PRO A 294 32.64 8.86 -2.03
CA PRO A 294 33.78 7.98 -1.73
C PRO A 294 35.03 8.53 -2.41
N GLU A 295 35.85 9.24 -1.66
CA GLU A 295 37.18 9.60 -2.11
C GLU A 295 37.97 8.31 -2.31
N LYS A 296 38.52 8.12 -3.51
CA LYS A 296 39.47 7.05 -3.80
C LYS A 296 40.66 7.20 -2.85
N TYR A 297 40.73 6.37 -1.83
CA TYR A 297 41.94 6.21 -1.02
C TYR A 297 43.06 5.70 -1.92
N THR A 298 43.85 6.62 -2.47
CA THR A 298 45.22 6.33 -2.86
C THR A 298 46.03 6.26 -1.56
N GLU A 299 46.36 5.05 -1.14
CA GLU A 299 47.37 4.81 -0.12
C GLU A 299 48.66 5.54 -0.51
N LYS A 300 49.09 6.47 0.33
CA LYS A 300 50.49 6.84 0.45
C LYS A 300 50.89 6.70 1.91
N SER A 301 51.87 5.84 2.11
CA SER A 301 52.63 5.64 3.34
C SER A 301 53.22 6.94 3.84
N GLU A 302 53.26 7.14 5.16
CA GLU A 302 54.46 7.57 5.87
C GLU A 302 54.30 7.36 7.39
N ASP A 303 55.24 6.59 7.94
CA ASP A 303 55.54 6.46 9.37
C ASP A 303 56.00 7.82 9.93
N PHE A 304 55.65 8.13 11.19
CA PHE A 304 56.64 8.36 12.27
C PHE A 304 55.98 8.65 13.64
N MET A 305 56.43 7.87 14.63
CA MET A 305 56.66 8.17 16.05
C MET A 305 55.60 8.91 16.90
N GLY A 306 54.92 8.14 17.75
CA GLY A 306 55.29 8.02 19.18
C GLY A 306 55.01 9.20 20.12
N VAL A 307 53.90 9.12 20.86
CA VAL A 307 53.82 9.61 22.25
C VAL A 307 53.03 8.59 23.09
N LYS A 308 53.65 8.11 24.18
CA LYS A 308 53.04 7.29 25.25
C LYS A 308 52.64 8.20 26.43
N VAL A 309 51.90 7.59 27.36
CA VAL A 309 51.64 7.97 28.77
C VAL A 309 50.33 8.80 28.91
N THR A 310 49.31 8.49 29.74
CA THR A 310 49.22 7.74 31.00
C THR A 310 47.76 7.32 31.27
N GLN A 311 47.59 6.25 32.05
CA GLN A 311 46.34 5.82 32.67
C GLN A 311 46.39 6.19 34.16
N GLN A 312 45.49 7.05 34.67
CA GLN A 312 45.14 7.08 36.11
C GLN A 312 43.88 7.93 36.45
N ASN A 313 42.82 7.19 36.81
CA ASN A 313 41.91 7.30 37.98
C ASN A 313 41.53 8.63 38.68
N CYS A 314 40.21 8.73 38.89
CA CYS A 314 39.45 9.00 40.15
C CYS A 314 39.25 10.43 40.70
N CYS A 315 37.96 10.79 40.89
CA CYS A 315 37.26 11.14 42.15
C CYS A 315 35.97 11.94 41.81
N GLU A 316 34.74 11.41 41.92
CA GLU A 316 33.86 11.15 43.09
C GLU A 316 33.18 12.38 43.75
N SER A 317 31.84 12.41 43.67
CA SER A 317 30.86 12.60 44.78
C SER A 317 29.44 12.43 44.18
N ALA A 318 28.72 11.30 44.30
CA ALA A 318 28.01 10.73 45.45
C ALA A 318 26.75 11.52 45.90
N PHE A 319 25.55 10.93 45.67
CA PHE A 319 24.56 10.65 46.72
C PHE A 319 23.57 9.54 46.28
N CYS A 320 23.54 8.48 47.09
CA CYS A 320 22.65 7.31 47.07
C CYS A 320 21.30 7.69 47.75
N SER A 321 20.17 6.98 47.63
CA SER A 321 19.92 5.61 48.14
C SER A 321 18.54 5.09 47.70
N LYS A 322 18.44 3.88 47.11
CA LYS A 322 18.02 2.56 47.69
C LYS A 322 16.49 2.32 47.62
N GLU A 323 15.92 1.14 47.38
CA GLU A 323 16.30 -0.30 47.29
C GLU A 323 15.07 -1.02 46.67
N GLY A 324 15.08 -2.23 46.09
CA GLY A 324 16.09 -3.27 45.98
C GLY A 324 15.57 -4.42 45.10
N CYS A 325 16.50 -5.12 44.45
CA CYS A 325 16.31 -6.31 43.65
C CYS A 325 16.94 -7.50 44.40
N ALA A 326 16.38 -8.70 44.26
CA ALA A 326 17.07 -9.93 44.65
C ALA A 326 16.88 -10.99 43.55
N CYS A 327 17.96 -11.32 42.88
CA CYS A 327 18.14 -12.55 42.12
C CYS A 327 18.90 -13.56 43.00
N TYR A 328 18.57 -14.85 42.87
CA TYR A 328 19.48 -15.94 43.22
C TYR A 328 19.49 -17.01 42.13
N HIS A 329 20.68 -17.58 41.97
CA HIS A 329 21.16 -18.52 40.97
C HIS A 329 20.92 -19.99 41.35
N MET A 330 20.91 -20.83 40.29
CA MET A 330 21.46 -22.20 40.15
C MET A 330 20.91 -23.39 40.95
N GLY A 331 20.58 -24.46 40.22
CA GLY A 331 20.52 -25.83 40.70
C GLY A 331 20.29 -26.85 39.58
N LYS A 332 21.32 -27.59 39.20
CA LYS A 332 21.26 -28.82 38.38
C LYS A 332 20.74 -29.98 39.25
N GLU A 333 19.96 -30.90 38.69
CA GLU A 333 20.08 -32.33 39.04
C GLU A 333 19.55 -33.29 37.95
N LYS A 334 20.16 -34.48 37.95
CA LYS A 334 20.07 -35.57 36.97
C LYS A 334 19.04 -36.64 37.41
N GLY A 335 18.45 -37.35 36.44
CA GLY A 335 18.54 -38.84 36.42
C GLY A 335 17.25 -39.69 36.41
N LYS A 336 17.26 -40.63 35.44
CA LYS A 336 16.57 -41.96 35.34
C LYS A 336 15.05 -41.96 35.04
N ALA A 337 14.51 -42.54 33.95
CA ALA A 337 14.65 -43.85 33.27
C ALA A 337 13.77 -44.97 33.85
N GLU A 338 12.75 -45.40 33.07
CA GLU A 338 12.09 -46.73 32.92
C GLU A 338 10.86 -46.52 32.00
N LEU A 339 10.76 -46.97 30.74
CA LEU A 339 10.65 -48.30 30.10
C LEU A 339 9.34 -49.09 30.36
N SER A 340 8.79 -49.60 29.23
CA SER A 340 7.66 -50.53 29.01
C SER A 340 6.32 -49.85 28.68
N GLY A 341 5.51 -50.26 27.70
CA GLY A 341 5.53 -51.39 26.77
C GLY A 341 4.10 -51.56 26.21
N GLU A 342 3.98 -52.07 24.99
CA GLU A 342 2.78 -52.72 24.41
C GLU A 342 1.61 -51.87 23.84
N GLN A 343 1.46 -51.94 22.51
CA GLN A 343 0.19 -52.03 21.76
C GLN A 343 -0.16 -53.54 21.58
N PRO A 344 -1.26 -53.98 20.90
CA PRO A 344 -2.43 -53.29 20.28
C PRO A 344 -3.80 -53.97 20.60
N GLY A 345 -4.92 -53.41 20.11
CA GLY A 345 -6.22 -54.11 20.12
C GLY A 345 -7.37 -53.40 19.39
N GLU A 346 -7.68 -53.90 18.19
CA GLU A 346 -8.94 -53.98 17.42
C GLU A 346 -10.15 -53.07 17.69
N ALA A 347 -10.75 -52.53 16.61
CA ALA A 347 -12.17 -52.74 16.29
C ALA A 347 -12.51 -52.40 14.82
N ARG A 348 -13.37 -53.24 14.25
CA ARG A 348 -13.85 -53.36 12.85
C ARG A 348 -15.00 -52.39 12.48
N ALA A 349 -15.19 -52.25 11.15
CA ALA A 349 -16.46 -52.18 10.41
C ALA A 349 -17.35 -50.92 10.60
N ALA A 350 -18.12 -50.41 9.62
CA ALA A 350 -18.33 -50.70 8.20
C ALA A 350 -19.20 -49.55 7.61
N SER A 351 -19.43 -49.63 6.30
CA SER A 351 -20.53 -49.07 5.50
C SER A 351 -20.30 -47.71 4.81
N ALA A 352 -19.95 -47.84 3.53
CA ALA A 352 -20.27 -46.89 2.49
C ALA A 352 -21.73 -47.08 2.04
N VAL A 353 -22.45 -45.97 1.86
CA VAL A 353 -23.66 -45.90 1.02
C VAL A 353 -23.54 -44.66 0.14
N SER A 354 -23.54 -44.92 -1.16
CA SER A 354 -23.57 -43.96 -2.26
C SER A 354 -24.90 -43.21 -2.32
N GLN A 355 -24.88 -41.90 -2.63
CA GLN A 355 -25.94 -41.25 -3.42
C GLN A 355 -25.36 -40.16 -4.33
N ALA A 356 -25.95 -40.12 -5.53
CA ALA A 356 -25.57 -39.38 -6.73
C ALA A 356 -25.93 -37.87 -6.67
N PRO A 357 -25.45 -37.03 -7.61
CA PRO A 357 -25.61 -35.59 -7.55
C PRO A 357 -27.00 -35.14 -8.01
N LEU A 358 -27.59 -34.19 -7.30
CA LEU A 358 -28.84 -33.55 -7.67
C LEU A 358 -28.61 -32.40 -8.66
N SER A 359 -29.54 -32.35 -9.61
CA SER A 359 -29.73 -31.53 -10.80
C SER A 359 -29.51 -30.02 -10.67
N ASP A 360 -28.90 -29.46 -11.73
CA ASP A 360 -28.91 -28.05 -12.12
C ASP A 360 -30.34 -27.52 -12.29
N GLU A 361 -30.74 -26.60 -11.43
CA GLU A 361 -31.92 -25.75 -11.63
C GLU A 361 -31.45 -24.40 -12.17
N HIS A 362 -31.96 -24.07 -13.35
CA HIS A 362 -31.69 -22.86 -14.11
C HIS A 362 -32.13 -21.60 -13.35
N PHE A 363 -31.17 -20.87 -12.76
CA PHE A 363 -31.41 -19.47 -12.38
C PHE A 363 -31.18 -18.57 -13.60
N LEU A 364 -32.27 -17.94 -14.05
CA LEU A 364 -32.32 -16.91 -15.07
C LEU A 364 -31.29 -15.81 -14.81
N THR A 365 -30.14 -15.90 -15.48
CA THR A 365 -29.20 -14.80 -15.72
C THR A 365 -29.83 -13.82 -16.71
N GLY A 366 -30.72 -12.98 -16.21
CA GLY A 366 -31.16 -11.77 -16.89
C GLY A 366 -31.11 -10.63 -15.89
N PHE A 367 -30.52 -9.49 -16.28
CA PHE A 367 -30.47 -8.20 -15.56
C PHE A 367 -29.19 -7.82 -14.79
N ALA A 368 -28.15 -8.66 -14.70
CA ALA A 368 -26.90 -8.27 -14.03
C ALA A 368 -25.78 -7.70 -14.94
N GLU A 369 -26.05 -7.49 -16.23
CA GLU A 369 -24.99 -7.16 -17.21
C GLU A 369 -24.85 -5.68 -17.59
N GLN A 370 -25.70 -4.77 -17.14
CA GLN A 370 -25.72 -3.41 -17.73
C GLN A 370 -24.99 -2.30 -16.95
N TYR A 371 -24.50 -2.51 -15.72
CA TYR A 371 -23.86 -1.43 -14.96
C TYR A 371 -22.68 -1.87 -14.08
N LEU A 372 -21.78 -2.69 -14.64
CA LEU A 372 -20.47 -2.91 -14.05
C LEU A 372 -19.49 -1.86 -14.60
N LEU A 373 -19.18 -0.84 -13.81
CA LEU A 373 -17.93 -0.09 -13.98
C LEU A 373 -16.80 -1.11 -13.95
N THR A 374 -16.24 -1.38 -15.13
CA THR A 374 -15.27 -2.44 -15.33
C THR A 374 -13.99 -2.04 -14.61
N PRO A 375 -13.43 -2.88 -13.71
CA PRO A 375 -12.17 -2.55 -13.04
C PRO A 375 -11.09 -2.24 -14.08
N LEU A 376 -10.27 -1.22 -13.82
CA LEU A 376 -9.14 -0.78 -14.69
C LEU A 376 -8.20 -1.93 -15.12
N ASN A 377 -8.22 -3.06 -14.43
CA ASN A 377 -7.48 -4.26 -14.79
C ASN A 377 -7.97 -4.99 -16.07
N VAL A 378 -9.17 -4.69 -16.59
CA VAL A 378 -9.66 -5.24 -17.86
C VAL A 378 -9.16 -4.44 -19.07
N LEU A 379 -8.65 -3.21 -18.86
CA LEU A 379 -8.12 -2.37 -19.94
C LEU A 379 -6.71 -2.77 -20.40
N LYS A 380 -6.06 -3.73 -19.72
CA LYS A 380 -4.73 -4.25 -20.10
C LYS A 380 -4.70 -5.09 -21.39
N GLN A 381 -5.85 -5.40 -21.99
CA GLN A 381 -5.92 -6.18 -23.24
C GLN A 381 -6.21 -5.36 -24.50
N ASN A 382 -6.32 -4.04 -24.42
CA ASN A 382 -6.59 -3.21 -25.58
C ASN A 382 -5.31 -2.50 -26.06
N SER A 383 -4.97 -2.65 -27.34
CA SER A 383 -3.96 -1.80 -27.97
C SER A 383 -4.34 -0.33 -27.74
N SER A 384 -3.35 0.56 -27.58
CA SER A 384 -3.58 2.00 -27.35
C SER A 384 -4.65 2.58 -28.29
N GLN A 385 -4.64 2.17 -29.57
CA GLN A 385 -5.62 2.59 -30.57
C GLN A 385 -7.07 2.16 -30.25
N LYS A 386 -7.29 0.99 -29.62
CA LYS A 386 -8.63 0.56 -29.19
C LYS A 386 -9.09 1.32 -27.96
N PHE A 387 -8.20 1.60 -27.02
CA PHE A 387 -8.53 2.40 -25.84
C PHE A 387 -8.89 3.84 -26.22
N ASP A 388 -8.07 4.48 -27.06
CA ASP A 388 -8.31 5.83 -27.56
C ASP A 388 -9.66 5.92 -28.28
N LYS A 389 -9.99 4.92 -29.11
CA LYS A 389 -11.28 4.86 -29.80
C LYS A 389 -12.46 4.63 -28.85
N LEU A 390 -12.31 3.80 -27.82
CA LEU A 390 -13.36 3.58 -26.80
C LEU A 390 -13.61 4.82 -25.94
N VAL A 391 -12.55 5.55 -25.59
CA VAL A 391 -12.64 6.82 -24.86
C VAL A 391 -13.27 7.89 -25.75
N GLU A 392 -12.84 8.02 -27.00
CA GLU A 392 -13.47 8.94 -27.95
C GLU A 392 -14.95 8.59 -28.21
N ASP A 393 -15.28 7.31 -28.38
CA ASP A 393 -16.67 6.87 -28.55
C ASP A 393 -17.52 7.10 -27.29
N PHE A 394 -16.92 7.02 -26.09
CA PHE A 394 -17.58 7.37 -24.83
C PHE A 394 -17.91 8.86 -24.77
N PHE A 395 -16.97 9.74 -25.10
CA PHE A 395 -17.21 11.19 -25.13
C PHE A 395 -18.12 11.63 -26.29
N ARG A 396 -18.01 10.99 -27.46
CA ARG A 396 -18.86 11.26 -28.63
C ARG A 396 -20.32 10.85 -28.41
N ARG A 397 -20.56 9.84 -27.57
CA ARG A 397 -21.91 9.49 -27.09
C ARG A 397 -22.50 10.53 -26.12
N GLY A 398 -21.65 11.30 -25.43
CA GLY A 398 -22.07 12.44 -24.61
C GLY A 398 -22.36 13.72 -25.41
N GLU A 399 -21.88 13.83 -26.65
CA GLU A 399 -22.12 14.97 -27.54
C GLU A 399 -23.30 14.75 -28.53
N ALA A 400 -23.85 13.54 -28.57
CA ALA A 400 -24.95 13.16 -29.48
C ALA A 400 -26.26 12.84 -28.74
N SER A 401 -26.41 13.27 -27.49
CA SER A 401 -27.65 13.16 -26.70
C SER A 401 -28.14 14.53 -26.26
#